data_AF-A0A2V5X773-F1
#
_entry.id   AF-A0A2V5X773-F1
#
_cell.length_a   1.000
_cell.length_b   1.000
_cell.length_c   1.000
_cell.angle_alpha   90.00
_cell.angle_beta   90.00
_cell.angle_gamma   90.00
#
_symmetry.space_group_name_H-M   'P 1'
#
loop_
_entity.id
_entity.type
_entity.pdbx_description
1 polymer ?
#
loop_
_entity_poly.entity_id
_entity_poly.type
_entity_poly.pdbx_seq_one_letter_code
_entity_poly.pdbx_strand_id
1 'polypeptide(L)'
;TVKKRAPMVLISDLLAPIETLEKNLTALTASGHEVLLFHILDPAELGFHFEKAVMFHDLESERLLFIDPATARKEYLKKLNVHNAAIQTACQKLGIGYRRFATDRPLELALFDFLRERMQRGKRTVKVRQYA
;
A
#
# COMPACT_ATOMS: atom_id res chain seq x y z
N THR A 1 19.06 10.87 11.09
CA THR A 1 19.52 10.17 9.86
C THR A 1 20.03 8.80 10.22
N VAL A 2 19.47 7.74 9.64
CA VAL A 2 19.92 6.35 9.88
C VAL A 2 21.25 6.15 9.16
N LYS A 3 22.34 5.94 9.91
CA LYS A 3 23.72 5.92 9.35
C LYS A 3 24.13 4.57 8.72
N LYS A 4 23.43 3.47 9.04
CA LYS A 4 23.74 2.12 8.52
C LYS A 4 22.60 1.64 7.61
N ARG A 5 22.94 0.90 6.55
CA ARG A 5 21.94 0.23 5.72
C ARG A 5 21.06 -0.69 6.58
N ALA A 6 19.77 -0.39 6.62
CA ALA A 6 18.76 -1.13 7.34
C ALA A 6 17.48 -1.24 6.48
N PRO A 7 16.62 -2.23 6.71
CA PRO A 7 15.29 -2.25 6.11
C PRO A 7 14.43 -1.13 6.71
N MET A 8 13.73 -0.39 5.86
CA MET A 8 12.73 0.60 6.24
C MET A 8 11.36 0.09 5.86
N VAL A 9 10.44 0.02 6.82
CA VAL A 9 9.07 -0.40 6.59
C VAL A 9 8.17 0.83 6.67
N LEU A 10 7.53 1.17 5.56
CA LEU A 10 6.50 2.21 5.49
C LEU A 10 5.13 1.54 5.57
N ILE A 11 4.27 2.01 6.48
CA ILE A 11 2.93 1.48 6.71
C ILE A 11 1.93 2.62 6.51
N SER A 12 1.03 2.50 5.54
CA SER A 12 0.04 3.53 5.21
C SER A 12 -1.04 2.97 4.27
N ASP A 13 -2.20 3.60 4.27
CA ASP A 13 -3.30 3.49 3.30
C ASP A 13 -3.03 4.22 1.97
N LEU A 14 -2.00 5.06 1.92
CA LEU A 14 -1.50 5.73 0.71
C LEU A 14 -2.54 6.56 -0.05
N LEU A 15 -3.55 7.08 0.65
CA LEU A 15 -4.60 7.93 0.11
C LEU A 15 -4.10 9.37 -0.12
N ALA A 16 -3.11 9.52 -1.00
CA ALA A 16 -2.52 10.80 -1.39
C ALA A 16 -2.31 10.86 -2.91
N PRO A 17 -2.19 12.06 -3.52
CA PRO A 17 -1.89 12.19 -4.95
C PRO A 17 -0.65 11.39 -5.36
N ILE A 18 -0.76 10.63 -6.44
CA ILE A 18 0.27 9.69 -6.87
C ILE A 18 1.61 10.38 -7.15
N GLU A 19 1.58 11.61 -7.68
CA GLU A 19 2.77 12.40 -8.01
C GLU A 19 3.57 12.74 -6.75
N THR A 20 2.86 13.06 -5.66
CA THR A 20 3.47 13.34 -4.36
C THR A 20 4.04 12.06 -3.76
N LEU A 21 3.32 10.95 -3.88
CA LEU A 21 3.76 9.66 -3.36
C LEU A 21 5.00 9.16 -4.09
N GLU A 22 5.03 9.18 -5.43
CA GLU A 22 6.19 8.79 -6.23
C GLU A 22 7.44 9.59 -5.86
N LYS A 23 7.30 10.91 -5.70
CA LYS A 23 8.40 11.79 -5.27
C LYS A 23 8.93 11.40 -3.89
N ASN A 24 8.05 11.17 -2.93
CA ASN A 24 8.43 10.81 -1.56
C ASN A 24 9.07 9.41 -1.49
N LEU A 25 8.51 8.43 -2.21
CA LEU A 25 9.07 7.08 -2.30
C LEU A 25 10.45 7.08 -2.98
N THR A 26 10.65 7.90 -4.00
CA THR A 26 11.95 8.08 -4.68
C THR A 26 12.99 8.67 -3.73
N ALA A 27 12.63 9.70 -2.97
CA ALA A 27 13.52 10.28 -1.96
C ALA A 27 13.89 9.25 -0.89
N LEU A 28 12.94 8.40 -0.50
CA LEU A 28 13.16 7.35 0.50
C LEU A 28 14.10 6.26 -0.02
N THR A 29 13.95 5.78 -1.26
CA THR A 29 14.84 4.74 -1.84
C THR A 29 16.23 5.28 -2.16
N ALA A 30 16.36 6.57 -2.48
CA ALA A 30 17.65 7.23 -2.72
C ALA A 30 18.60 7.20 -1.51
N SER A 31 18.07 6.97 -0.30
CA SER A 31 18.87 6.80 0.92
C SER A 31 19.70 5.50 0.95
N GLY A 32 19.50 4.59 -0.01
CA GLY A 32 20.24 3.32 -0.11
C GLY A 32 19.79 2.26 0.89
N HIS A 33 18.64 2.47 1.54
CA HIS A 33 17.97 1.50 2.40
C HIS A 33 17.07 0.55 1.58
N GLU A 34 16.89 -0.67 2.08
CA GLU A 34 15.87 -1.56 1.52
C GLU A 34 14.50 -1.08 2.00
N VAL A 35 13.62 -0.67 1.09
CA VAL A 35 12.30 -0.14 1.44
C VAL A 35 11.24 -1.22 1.22
N LEU A 36 10.42 -1.42 2.24
CA LEU A 36 9.22 -2.26 2.24
C LEU A 36 8.01 -1.36 2.45
N LEU A 37 6.97 -1.55 1.66
CA LEU A 37 5.73 -0.80 1.75
C LEU A 37 4.57 -1.72 2.09
N PHE A 38 3.98 -1.52 3.26
CA PHE A 38 2.78 -2.19 3.74
C PHE A 38 1.58 -1.28 3.53
N HIS A 39 0.83 -1.60 2.49
CA HIS A 39 -0.36 -0.88 2.11
C HIS A 39 -1.57 -1.48 2.81
N ILE A 40 -2.10 -0.78 3.82
CA ILE A 40 -3.23 -1.26 4.63
C ILE A 40 -4.51 -0.63 4.11
N LEU A 41 -5.50 -1.44 3.74
CA LEU A 41 -6.82 -0.98 3.30
C LEU A 41 -7.92 -1.68 4.10
N ASP A 42 -9.04 -1.01 4.30
CA ASP A 42 -10.20 -1.62 4.91
C ASP A 42 -11.00 -2.45 3.87
N PRO A 43 -11.48 -3.67 4.19
CA PRO A 43 -12.38 -4.42 3.32
C PRO A 43 -13.64 -3.63 2.90
N ALA A 44 -14.12 -2.73 3.77
CA ALA A 44 -15.22 -1.83 3.45
C ALA A 44 -14.83 -0.83 2.35
N GLU A 45 -13.58 -0.39 2.26
CA GLU A 45 -13.08 0.45 1.16
C GLU A 45 -12.94 -0.35 -0.14
N LEU A 46 -12.45 -1.59 -0.04
CA LEU A 46 -12.26 -2.48 -1.18
C LEU A 46 -13.58 -2.95 -1.80
N GLY A 47 -14.58 -3.24 -0.96
CA GLY A 47 -15.90 -3.70 -1.40
C GLY A 47 -16.92 -2.57 -1.56
N PHE A 48 -16.69 -1.44 -0.90
CA PHE A 48 -17.62 -0.32 -0.76
C PHE A 48 -19.02 -0.81 -0.38
N HIS A 49 -19.11 -1.67 0.65
CA HIS A 49 -20.36 -2.27 1.15
C HIS A 49 -21.15 -1.31 2.04
N PHE A 50 -21.28 -0.05 1.63
CA PHE A 50 -22.17 0.90 2.32
C PHE A 50 -23.60 0.62 1.85
N GLU A 51 -24.34 -0.19 2.63
CA GLU A 51 -25.70 -0.67 2.31
C GLU A 51 -26.79 0.41 2.36
N LYS A 52 -26.49 1.60 2.90
CA LYS A 52 -27.47 2.68 3.06
C LYS A 52 -27.01 3.91 2.27
N ALA A 53 -27.97 4.68 1.75
CA ALA A 53 -27.69 6.02 1.25
C ALA A 53 -27.06 6.84 2.37
N VAL A 54 -25.75 7.04 2.33
CA VAL A 54 -25.03 7.79 3.36
C VAL A 54 -24.69 9.16 2.78
N MET A 55 -25.10 10.20 3.50
CA MET A 55 -24.55 11.53 3.33
C MET A 55 -23.05 11.41 3.62
N PHE A 56 -22.21 11.63 2.61
CA PHE A 56 -20.77 11.63 2.83
C PHE A 56 -20.42 12.93 3.53
N HIS A 57 -20.14 12.81 4.82
CA HIS A 57 -19.53 13.87 5.60
C HIS A 57 -18.02 13.74 5.44
N ASP A 58 -17.42 14.70 4.76
CA ASP A 58 -15.97 14.82 4.74
C ASP A 58 -15.50 15.17 6.15
N LEU A 59 -14.84 14.23 6.82
CA LEU A 59 -14.35 14.39 8.20
C LEU A 59 -13.23 15.44 8.32
N GLU A 60 -12.60 15.83 7.20
CA GLU A 60 -11.52 16.82 7.20
C GLU A 60 -12.02 18.23 6.88
N SER A 61 -13.12 18.35 6.11
CA SER A 61 -13.65 19.66 5.68
C SER A 61 -15.07 19.98 6.14
N GLU A 62 -15.71 19.07 6.88
CA GLU A 62 -17.11 19.10 7.34
C GLU A 62 -18.16 19.24 6.22
N ARG A 63 -17.78 19.02 4.95
CA ARG A 63 -18.67 19.15 3.81
C ARG A 63 -19.60 17.96 3.69
N LEU A 64 -20.88 18.26 3.42
CA LEU A 64 -21.90 17.26 3.11
C LEU A 64 -22.01 17.10 1.60
N LEU A 65 -21.57 15.94 1.10
CA LEU A 65 -21.66 15.60 -0.32
C LEU A 65 -22.92 14.74 -0.55
N PHE A 66 -23.88 15.31 -1.28
CA PHE A 66 -25.02 14.56 -1.83
C PHE A 66 -24.60 13.89 -3.13
N ILE A 67 -24.32 12.59 -3.09
CA ILE A 67 -23.94 11.82 -4.26
C ILE A 67 -24.86 10.60 -4.36
N ASP A 68 -25.34 10.28 -5.58
CA ASP A 68 -26.04 9.03 -5.83
C ASP A 68 -25.16 7.84 -5.39
N PRO A 69 -25.57 7.02 -4.41
CA PRO A 69 -24.72 6.00 -3.80
C PRO A 69 -24.18 4.98 -4.81
N ALA A 70 -24.97 4.61 -5.82
CA ALA A 70 -24.57 3.63 -6.83
C ALA A 70 -23.49 4.19 -7.76
N THR A 71 -23.67 5.42 -8.24
CA THR A 71 -22.68 6.11 -9.09
C THR A 71 -21.42 6.47 -8.29
N ALA A 72 -21.58 6.95 -7.04
CA ALA A 72 -20.48 7.25 -6.13
C ALA A 72 -19.61 6.02 -5.87
N ARG A 73 -20.24 4.87 -5.60
CA ARG A 73 -19.55 3.59 -5.41
C ARG A 73 -18.70 3.22 -6.62
N LYS A 74 -19.30 3.24 -7.81
CA LYS A 74 -18.61 2.84 -9.04
C LYS A 74 -17.41 3.73 -9.33
N GLU A 75 -17.58 5.05 -9.21
CA GLU A 75 -16.50 6.00 -9.45
C GLU A 75 -15.42 5.95 -8.37
N TYR A 76 -15.79 5.78 -7.10
CA TYR A 76 -14.83 5.59 -6.01
C TYR A 76 -13.99 4.33 -6.23
N LEU A 77 -14.62 3.17 -6.45
CA LEU A 77 -13.89 1.92 -6.69
C LEU A 77 -13.01 2.00 -7.92
N LYS A 78 -13.46 2.67 -8.98
CA LYS A 78 -12.64 2.92 -10.17
C LYS A 78 -11.40 3.75 -9.84
N LYS A 79 -11.56 4.88 -9.15
CA LYS A 79 -10.45 5.75 -8.73
C LYS A 79 -9.48 5.01 -7.80
N LEU A 80 -10.01 4.29 -6.81
CA LEU A 80 -9.21 3.50 -5.87
C LEU A 80 -8.39 2.42 -6.60
N ASN A 81 -9.00 1.69 -7.54
CA ASN A 81 -8.30 0.66 -8.31
C ASN A 81 -7.21 1.24 -9.21
N VAL A 82 -7.48 2.36 -9.89
CA VAL A 82 -6.48 3.08 -10.69
C VAL A 82 -5.32 3.55 -9.80
N HIS A 83 -5.64 4.12 -8.64
CA HIS A 83 -4.65 4.57 -7.66
C HIS A 83 -3.78 3.41 -7.14
N ASN A 84 -4.40 2.31 -6.73
CA ASN A 84 -3.73 1.11 -6.26
C ASN A 84 -2.79 0.51 -7.32
N ALA A 85 -3.19 0.51 -8.59
CA ALA A 85 -2.37 0.06 -9.70
C ALA A 85 -1.17 0.98 -9.94
N ALA A 86 -1.37 2.29 -9.81
CA ALA A 86 -0.31 3.28 -9.93
C ALA A 86 0.73 3.13 -8.80
N ILE A 87 0.29 2.98 -7.55
CA ILE A 87 1.16 2.69 -6.39
C ILE A 87 2.00 1.43 -6.66
N GLN A 88 1.35 0.34 -7.09
CA GLN A 88 2.06 -0.91 -7.35
C GLN A 88 3.11 -0.75 -8.46
N THR A 89 2.78 -0.01 -9.51
CA THR A 89 3.69 0.29 -10.62
C THR A 89 4.87 1.13 -10.16
N ALA A 90 4.63 2.17 -9.36
CA ALA A 90 5.67 3.02 -8.78
C ALA A 90 6.62 2.20 -7.89
N CYS A 91 6.09 1.34 -7.03
CA CYS A 91 6.89 0.48 -6.16
C CYS A 91 7.76 -0.47 -6.97
N GLN A 92 7.24 -1.08 -8.04
CA GLN A 92 8.02 -1.96 -8.92
C GLN A 92 9.17 -1.20 -9.59
N LYS A 93 8.90 0.00 -10.14
CA LYS A 93 9.93 0.86 -10.76
C LYS A 93 11.04 1.23 -9.78
N LEU A 94 10.69 1.48 -8.52
CA LEU A 94 11.63 1.89 -7.47
C LEU A 94 12.28 0.71 -6.72
N GLY A 95 11.96 -0.53 -7.08
CA GLY A 95 12.48 -1.74 -6.40
C GLY A 95 11.99 -1.90 -4.96
N ILE A 96 10.85 -1.28 -4.60
CA ILE A 96 10.24 -1.32 -3.27
C ILE A 96 9.47 -2.64 -3.12
N GLY A 97 9.70 -3.34 -2.01
CA GLY A 97 8.92 -4.52 -1.66
C GLY A 97 7.51 -4.14 -1.22
N TYR A 98 6.55 -4.21 -2.14
CA TYR A 98 5.15 -3.87 -1.89
C TYR A 98 4.33 -5.07 -1.40
N ARG A 99 3.59 -4.87 -0.31
CA ARG A 99 2.59 -5.82 0.19
C ARG A 99 1.33 -5.08 0.60
N ARG A 100 0.18 -5.58 0.14
CA ARG A 100 -1.12 -5.08 0.56
C ARG A 100 -1.70 -5.97 1.66
N PHE A 101 -2.29 -5.35 2.66
CA PHE A 101 -2.97 -6.00 3.78
C PHE A 101 -4.39 -5.45 3.89
N ALA A 102 -5.33 -6.34 4.18
CA ALA A 102 -6.70 -5.97 4.52
C ALA A 102 -6.86 -6.03 6.05
N THR A 103 -7.63 -5.11 6.63
CA THR A 103 -7.83 -5.00 8.09
C THR A 103 -8.68 -6.14 8.68
N ASP A 104 -9.39 -6.93 7.87
CA ASP A 104 -10.11 -8.15 8.30
C ASP A 104 -9.20 -9.35 8.56
N ARG A 105 -7.94 -9.28 8.14
CA ARG A 105 -6.99 -10.37 8.31
C ARG A 105 -6.25 -10.24 9.65
N PRO A 106 -6.18 -11.32 10.46
CA PRO A 106 -5.34 -11.33 11.66
C PRO A 106 -3.89 -10.97 11.34
N LEU A 107 -3.36 -9.99 12.08
CA LEU A 107 -2.03 -9.44 11.86
C LEU A 107 -0.94 -10.52 11.96
N GLU A 108 -1.10 -11.48 12.89
CA GLU A 108 -0.12 -12.54 13.10
C GLU A 108 0.03 -13.40 11.84
N LEU A 109 -1.08 -13.73 11.19
CA LEU A 109 -1.08 -14.52 9.95
C LEU A 109 -0.46 -13.73 8.80
N ALA A 110 -0.80 -12.43 8.69
CA ALA A 110 -0.27 -11.53 7.68
C ALA A 110 1.26 -11.39 7.79
N LEU A 111 1.77 -11.17 9.01
CA LEU A 111 3.20 -11.06 9.27
C LEU A 111 3.92 -12.41 9.11
N PHE A 112 3.32 -13.51 9.54
CA PHE A 112 3.89 -14.85 9.39
C PHE A 112 4.14 -15.18 7.91
N ASP A 113 3.14 -14.96 7.04
CA ASP A 113 3.30 -15.18 5.61
C ASP A 113 4.38 -14.29 5.00
N PHE A 114 4.38 -13.01 5.36
CA PHE A 114 5.38 -12.06 4.89
C PHE A 114 6.81 -12.49 5.28
N LEU A 115 7.03 -12.83 6.55
CA LEU A 115 8.33 -13.27 7.06
C LEU A 115 8.78 -14.58 6.39
N ARG A 116 7.86 -15.54 6.22
CA ARG A 116 8.12 -16.81 5.55
C ARG A 116 8.56 -16.60 4.09
N GLU A 117 7.85 -15.77 3.34
CA GLU A 117 8.20 -15.43 1.94
C GLU A 117 9.58 -14.75 1.88
N ARG A 118 9.87 -13.81 2.79
CA ARG A 118 11.16 -13.12 2.86
C ARG A 118 12.32 -14.06 3.17
N MET A 119 12.14 -14.99 4.12
CA MET A 119 13.14 -16.00 4.45
C MET A 119 13.45 -16.92 3.26
N GLN A 120 12.44 -17.29 2.47
CA GLN A 120 12.63 -18.10 1.26
C GLN A 120 13.40 -17.35 0.17
N ARG A 121 13.10 -16.06 -0.03
CA ARG A 121 13.84 -15.21 -0.99
C ARG A 121 15.30 -15.04 -0.59
N GLY A 122 15.58 -14.79 0.70
CA GLY A 122 16.96 -14.67 1.21
C GLY A 122 17.79 -15.93 0.98
N LYS A 123 17.22 -17.13 1.18
CA LYS A 123 17.88 -18.41 0.90
C LYS A 123 18.21 -18.61 -0.59
N ARG A 124 17.37 -18.08 -1.48
CA ARG A 124 17.52 -18.20 -2.94
C ARG A 124 18.67 -17.34 -3.47
N THR A 125 18.88 -16.15 -2.92
CA THR A 125 19.99 -15.25 -3.29
C THR A 125 21.35 -15.77 -2.79
N VAL A 126 21.40 -16.41 -1.61
CA VAL A 126 22.63 -17.01 -1.08
C VAL A 126 23.11 -18.18 -1.95
N LYS A 127 22.21 -19.04 -2.43
CA LYS A 127 22.57 -20.15 -3.33
C LYS A 127 23.13 -19.68 -4.68
N VAL A 128 22.59 -18.62 -5.28
CA VAL A 128 23.05 -18.13 -6.60
C VAL A 128 24.48 -17.59 -6.54
N ARG A 129 24.92 -17.03 -5.40
CA ARG A 129 26.30 -16.55 -5.21
C ARG A 129 27.33 -17.65 -4.96
N GLN A 130 26.91 -18.87 -4.62
CA GLN A 130 27.83 -19.99 -4.34
C GLN A 130 28.28 -20.77 -5.59
N TYR A 131 27.75 -20.44 -6.77
CA TYR A 131 28.05 -21.11 -8.04
C TYR A 131 28.53 -20.14 -9.14
N ALA A 132 28.95 -18.92 -8.77
CA ALA A 132 29.51 -17.93 -9.69
C ALA A 132 30.95 -17.62 -9.33
#